data_AF-A0A3D5MUK5-F1
#
_entry.id   AF-A0A3D5MUK5-F1
#
_cell.length_a   1.000
_cell.length_b   1.000
_cell.length_c   1.000
_cell.angle_alpha   90.00
_cell.angle_beta   90.00
_cell.angle_gamma   90.00
#
_symmetry.space_group_name_H-M   'P 1'
#
loop_
_entity.id
_entity.type
_entity.pdbx_description
1 polymer ?
#
loop_
_entity_poly.entity_id
_entity_poly.type
_entity_poly.pdbx_seq_one_letter_code
_entity_poly.pdbx_strand_id
1 'polypeptide(L)'
;MLKECLKIFKKELNEKGEGIIIDTYVPAEGTYIIVSPKDDSYEIKEAVNIKYNKKTKELEGKANKYFNYLCECDYNSALIEMNKPIDGKKIIHSNNYLSFWIKKESLSNGKLTNDIIDNFYSVLSNPEIKYSKKPKQAALYKAVEEEIGRPDAELIDRIKLWIKDNIFNLDVEIRGKDYLKIFFEYPIDEYKREGRRYLVPNIYNSNDYNVEVNNKIFGLPSDNMGLNAKKPYLENKSRKISVPYLIDEDEVILQKKFFDYLMNNAAVGKYNLYINTDDDCKRRFEFFENGNMQDSSFNGLYLRIQKGMEVEIHDYDVISGYRYNLSTEFTFKKIIDFDASLINSNIPKYGKCRNLGDLQNLLNEVLFSKCLKNNYFTEPKDINITDSSVKSNLLLSKGILFNYFYKGVDNGVEKLLDKVSLNLVKGSIANGYRKAIHQFNLRWSLKEYFKKGNDNMADTISSIKDSLRNKINSEYTDSITNDTEYYFAVGQMVSYLLSKNKGKKKVQSLANPFINGKNNEVIKEKLRNFYKRYNYDIDMSGKRFKNLYAMILSYEPDSKVDQDMIIAGYLHSNLIYESNKKGDVVNE
;
A
#
# COMPACT_ATOMS: atom_id res chain seq x y z
N MET A 1 3.06 -15.29 -15.76
CA MET A 1 2.75 -14.97 -14.35
C MET A 1 2.79 -16.19 -13.43
N LEU A 2 1.67 -16.80 -12.99
CA LEU A 2 1.71 -17.78 -11.88
C LEU A 2 2.69 -18.94 -12.09
N LYS A 3 2.70 -19.56 -13.27
CA LYS A 3 3.64 -20.64 -13.59
C LYS A 3 5.12 -20.24 -13.45
N GLU A 4 5.47 -18.99 -13.78
CA GLU A 4 6.83 -18.48 -13.64
C GLU A 4 7.18 -18.27 -12.16
N CYS A 5 6.25 -17.70 -11.38
CA CYS A 5 6.41 -17.57 -9.93
C CYS A 5 6.58 -18.94 -9.26
N LEU A 6 5.74 -19.92 -9.61
CA LEU A 6 5.79 -21.28 -9.06
C LEU A 6 7.07 -22.01 -9.44
N LYS A 7 7.58 -21.81 -10.66
CA LYS A 7 8.88 -22.37 -11.07
C LYS A 7 10.01 -21.90 -10.15
N ILE A 8 10.05 -20.60 -9.83
CA ILE A 8 11.08 -20.00 -8.96
C ILE A 8 10.85 -20.43 -7.51
N PHE A 9 9.60 -20.44 -7.06
CA PHE A 9 9.24 -20.87 -5.71
C PHE A 9 9.56 -22.35 -5.46
N LYS A 10 9.37 -23.22 -6.45
CA LYS A 10 9.76 -24.63 -6.37
C LYS A 10 11.27 -24.79 -6.14
N LYS A 11 12.10 -23.99 -6.82
CA LYS A 11 13.55 -23.96 -6.58
C LYS A 11 13.87 -23.53 -5.15
N GLU A 12 13.25 -22.45 -4.68
CA GLU A 12 13.42 -21.96 -3.31
C GLU A 12 13.04 -23.01 -2.26
N LEU A 13 11.92 -23.71 -2.46
CA LEU A 13 11.50 -24.82 -1.58
C LEU A 13 12.46 -26.00 -1.62
N ASN A 14 13.00 -26.36 -2.79
CA ASN A 14 13.96 -27.46 -2.89
C ASN A 14 15.30 -27.13 -2.20
N GLU A 15 15.72 -25.86 -2.25
CA GLU A 15 16.98 -25.39 -1.65
C GLU A 15 16.86 -25.16 -0.13
N LYS A 16 15.74 -24.60 0.34
CA LYS A 16 15.57 -24.13 1.73
C LYS A 16 14.56 -24.93 2.56
N GLY A 17 13.81 -25.82 1.92
CA GLY A 17 12.74 -26.60 2.55
C GLY A 17 11.47 -25.77 2.82
N GLU A 18 10.47 -26.42 3.42
CA GLU A 18 9.17 -25.81 3.74
C GLU A 18 9.23 -24.80 4.89
N GLY A 19 10.36 -24.76 5.62
CA GLY A 19 10.60 -23.81 6.71
C GLY A 19 10.35 -22.35 6.29
N ILE A 20 10.59 -21.99 5.02
CA ILE A 20 10.33 -20.63 4.52
C ILE A 20 8.86 -20.18 4.68
N ILE A 21 7.92 -21.12 4.67
CA ILE A 21 6.49 -20.85 4.85
C ILE A 21 6.20 -20.68 6.34
N ILE A 22 6.70 -21.61 7.16
CA ILE A 22 6.49 -21.63 8.61
C ILE A 22 7.17 -20.44 9.30
N ASP A 23 8.37 -20.06 8.87
CA ASP A 23 9.15 -18.92 9.39
C ASP A 23 8.41 -17.59 9.23
N THR A 24 7.50 -17.51 8.23
CA THR A 24 6.67 -16.33 7.97
C THR A 24 5.24 -16.48 8.48
N TYR A 25 4.87 -17.65 8.98
CA TYR A 25 3.51 -17.97 9.40
C TYR A 25 3.04 -17.07 10.55
N VAL A 26 1.82 -16.57 10.43
CA VAL A 26 1.16 -15.76 11.47
C VAL A 26 -0.08 -16.50 11.94
N PRO A 27 -0.01 -17.18 13.10
CA PRO A 27 -1.15 -17.90 13.65
C PRO A 27 -2.32 -16.95 13.94
N ALA A 28 -3.54 -17.49 13.90
CA ALA A 28 -4.73 -16.74 14.29
C ALA A 28 -4.67 -16.37 15.78
N GLU A 29 -5.24 -15.21 16.14
CA GLU A 29 -5.29 -14.78 17.55
C GLU A 29 -6.07 -15.80 18.40
N GLY A 30 -5.56 -16.11 19.59
CA GLY A 30 -6.16 -17.09 20.47
C GLY A 30 -5.27 -17.60 21.59
N THR A 31 -5.83 -18.53 22.36
CA THR A 31 -5.13 -19.31 23.39
C THR A 31 -4.79 -20.69 22.82
N TYR A 32 -3.50 -21.02 22.85
CA TYR A 32 -2.91 -22.23 22.31
C TYR A 32 -2.48 -23.10 23.49
N ILE A 33 -2.99 -24.32 23.57
CA ILE A 33 -2.70 -25.26 24.66
C ILE A 33 -1.94 -26.44 24.08
N ILE A 34 -0.83 -26.81 24.73
CA ILE A 34 -0.10 -28.05 24.45
C ILE A 34 -0.45 -29.06 25.51
N VAL A 35 -0.82 -30.25 25.05
CA VAL A 35 -1.25 -31.38 25.88
C VAL A 35 -0.30 -32.54 25.64
N SER A 36 0.36 -33.04 26.67
CA SER A 36 1.40 -34.06 26.53
C SER A 36 0.97 -35.40 27.10
N PRO A 37 1.41 -36.53 26.51
CA PRO A 37 1.17 -37.84 27.09
C PRO A 37 1.69 -37.92 28.53
N LYS A 38 0.86 -38.43 29.44
CA LYS A 38 1.23 -38.74 30.82
C LYS A 38 0.58 -40.05 31.23
N ASP A 39 1.40 -41.05 31.51
CA ASP A 39 0.95 -42.42 31.77
C ASP A 39 -0.03 -42.89 30.66
N ASP A 40 -1.23 -43.33 31.01
CA ASP A 40 -2.27 -43.78 30.07
C ASP A 40 -3.21 -42.64 29.60
N SER A 41 -2.92 -41.38 29.93
CA SER A 41 -3.74 -40.20 29.61
C SER A 41 -2.88 -39.04 29.10
N TYR A 42 -3.38 -37.81 29.27
CA TYR A 42 -2.66 -36.59 28.92
C TYR A 42 -2.79 -35.52 29.99
N GLU A 43 -1.81 -34.62 30.05
CA GLU A 43 -1.84 -33.43 30.88
C GLU A 43 -1.53 -32.16 30.10
N ILE A 44 -2.04 -31.02 30.57
CA ILE A 44 -1.69 -29.72 29.99
C ILE A 44 -0.24 -29.40 30.34
N LYS A 45 0.59 -29.24 29.30
CA LYS A 45 2.01 -28.91 29.42
C LYS A 45 2.29 -27.42 29.37
N GLU A 46 1.55 -26.69 28.53
CA GLU A 46 1.77 -25.26 28.31
C GLU A 46 0.50 -24.58 27.77
N ALA A 47 0.33 -23.30 28.12
CA ALA A 47 -0.69 -22.44 27.52
C ALA A 47 -0.08 -21.10 27.07
N VAL A 48 -0.26 -20.76 25.79
CA VAL A 48 0.32 -19.56 25.17
C VAL A 48 -0.80 -18.73 24.56
N ASN A 49 -0.82 -17.43 24.87
CA ASN A 49 -1.69 -16.48 24.18
C ASN A 49 -0.94 -15.87 23.00
N ILE A 50 -1.50 -16.00 21.79
CA ILE A 50 -0.95 -15.43 20.56
C ILE A 50 -1.83 -14.28 20.12
N LYS A 51 -1.22 -13.11 19.88
CA LYS A 51 -1.93 -11.90 19.46
C LYS A 51 -1.05 -11.00 18.61
N TYR A 52 -1.59 -10.46 17.52
CA TYR A 52 -0.85 -9.56 16.65
C TYR A 52 -1.16 -8.10 16.98
N ASN A 53 -0.17 -7.39 17.51
CA ASN A 53 -0.32 -5.98 17.84
C ASN A 53 -0.13 -5.13 16.57
N LYS A 54 -1.24 -4.68 15.98
CA LYS A 54 -1.20 -3.84 14.76
C LYS A 54 -0.47 -2.50 14.93
N LYS A 55 -0.33 -1.98 16.16
CA LYS A 55 0.36 -0.70 16.42
C LYS A 55 1.87 -0.87 16.45
N THR A 56 2.37 -1.87 17.18
CA THR A 56 3.81 -2.15 17.27
C THR A 56 4.30 -3.04 16.12
N LYS A 57 3.38 -3.67 15.39
CA LYS A 57 3.65 -4.70 14.37
C LYS A 57 4.40 -5.92 14.91
N GLU A 58 4.13 -6.26 16.17
CA GLU A 58 4.76 -7.39 16.86
C GLU A 58 3.75 -8.48 17.16
N LEU A 59 4.23 -9.73 17.15
CA LEU A 59 3.44 -10.91 17.49
C LEU A 59 3.73 -11.31 18.94
N GLU A 60 2.78 -11.04 19.82
CA GLU A 60 2.80 -11.50 21.21
C GLU A 60 2.72 -13.03 21.23
N GLY A 61 3.46 -13.67 22.13
CA GLY A 61 3.58 -15.13 22.23
C GLY A 61 4.76 -15.72 21.44
N LYS A 62 5.37 -14.97 20.50
CA LYS A 62 6.50 -15.44 19.68
C LYS A 62 7.75 -15.86 20.48
N ALA A 63 7.96 -15.26 21.65
CA ALA A 63 9.09 -15.57 22.52
C ALA A 63 8.94 -16.91 23.29
N ASN A 64 7.77 -17.55 23.24
CA ASN A 64 7.58 -18.84 23.89
C ASN A 64 8.41 -19.92 23.17
N LYS A 65 9.09 -20.79 23.94
CA LYS A 65 9.96 -21.84 23.39
C LYS A 65 9.25 -22.86 22.48
N TYR A 66 7.94 -23.03 22.64
CA TYR A 66 7.11 -23.91 21.80
C TYR A 66 6.44 -23.18 20.63
N PHE A 67 6.71 -21.89 20.41
CA PHE A 67 6.04 -21.12 19.36
C PHE A 67 6.22 -21.73 17.96
N ASN A 68 7.43 -22.19 17.62
CA ASN A 68 7.69 -22.81 16.32
C ASN A 68 6.95 -24.16 16.18
N TYR A 69 6.94 -24.98 17.23
CA TYR A 69 6.16 -26.22 17.27
C TYR A 69 4.67 -25.94 17.06
N LEU A 70 4.12 -24.95 17.77
CA LEU A 70 2.73 -24.53 17.60
C LEU A 70 2.44 -24.02 16.18
N CYS A 71 3.36 -23.31 15.53
CA CYS A 71 3.17 -22.87 14.15
C CYS A 71 3.10 -24.03 13.16
N GLU A 72 3.98 -25.03 13.31
CA GLU A 72 3.96 -26.26 12.50
C GLU A 72 2.66 -27.04 12.71
N CYS A 73 2.27 -27.27 13.96
CA CYS A 73 1.00 -27.92 14.28
C CYS A 73 -0.18 -27.12 13.72
N ASP A 74 -0.18 -25.79 13.87
CA ASP A 74 -1.27 -24.95 13.41
C ASP A 74 -1.44 -25.02 11.89
N TYR A 75 -0.35 -24.80 11.16
CA TYR A 75 -0.33 -24.83 9.71
C TYR A 75 -0.87 -26.15 9.14
N ASN A 76 -0.47 -27.28 9.72
CA ASN A 76 -0.88 -28.62 9.27
C ASN A 76 -2.29 -29.02 9.73
N SER A 77 -2.84 -28.35 10.75
CA SER A 77 -4.17 -28.62 11.31
C SER A 77 -5.28 -27.71 10.75
N ALA A 78 -4.94 -26.70 9.97
CA ALA A 78 -5.89 -25.75 9.42
C ALA A 78 -6.81 -26.35 8.35
N LEU A 79 -8.09 -25.95 8.36
CA LEU A 79 -8.97 -26.15 7.22
C LEU A 79 -8.52 -25.28 6.05
N ILE A 80 -8.65 -25.79 4.82
CA ILE A 80 -8.38 -24.99 3.61
C ILE A 80 -9.37 -23.83 3.53
N GLU A 81 -10.65 -24.13 3.81
CA GLU A 81 -11.72 -23.16 3.90
C GLU A 81 -12.85 -23.69 4.78
N MET A 82 -13.66 -22.78 5.34
CA MET A 82 -14.80 -23.12 6.20
C MET A 82 -15.91 -23.93 5.51
N ASN A 83 -15.90 -24.01 4.17
CA ASN A 83 -16.85 -24.83 3.40
C ASN A 83 -16.38 -26.27 3.20
N LYS A 84 -15.16 -26.61 3.61
CA LYS A 84 -14.60 -27.96 3.60
C LYS A 84 -14.30 -28.46 5.02
N PRO A 85 -15.22 -28.33 6.00
CA PRO A 85 -14.94 -28.69 7.39
C PRO A 85 -14.91 -30.21 7.59
N ILE A 86 -14.19 -30.71 8.60
CA ILE A 86 -14.38 -32.09 9.08
C ILE A 86 -15.70 -32.17 9.85
N ASP A 87 -15.92 -31.26 10.80
CA ASP A 87 -17.19 -31.11 11.49
C ASP A 87 -18.24 -30.45 10.58
N GLY A 88 -19.26 -31.20 10.17
CA GLY A 88 -20.34 -30.70 9.33
C GLY A 88 -21.14 -29.54 9.93
N LYS A 89 -21.10 -29.34 11.26
CA LYS A 89 -21.72 -28.19 11.96
C LYS A 89 -20.83 -26.95 11.99
N LYS A 90 -19.56 -27.06 11.58
CA LYS A 90 -18.58 -25.95 11.52
C LYS A 90 -18.33 -25.30 12.88
N ILE A 91 -18.39 -26.06 13.97
CA ILE A 91 -18.04 -25.63 15.31
C ILE A 91 -16.56 -25.94 15.60
N ILE A 92 -16.11 -27.14 15.22
CA ILE A 92 -14.70 -27.55 15.31
C ILE A 92 -13.99 -27.20 14.00
N HIS A 93 -12.90 -26.43 14.09
CA HIS A 93 -12.22 -25.79 12.95
C HIS A 93 -10.84 -26.38 12.63
N SER A 94 -10.46 -27.50 13.24
CA SER A 94 -9.27 -28.28 12.91
C SER A 94 -9.57 -29.39 11.90
N ASN A 95 -8.52 -29.94 11.29
CA ASN A 95 -8.63 -30.93 10.22
C ASN A 95 -8.19 -32.36 10.59
N ASN A 96 -7.55 -32.54 11.76
CA ASN A 96 -6.96 -33.81 12.19
C ASN A 96 -7.20 -34.06 13.69
N TYR A 97 -6.96 -35.29 14.15
CA TYR A 97 -7.26 -35.71 15.51
C TYR A 97 -6.25 -35.22 16.55
N LEU A 98 -5.04 -34.84 16.14
CA LEU A 98 -4.00 -34.28 17.02
C LEU A 98 -4.27 -32.82 17.41
N SER A 99 -5.36 -32.24 16.92
CA SER A 99 -5.69 -30.84 17.14
C SER A 99 -7.19 -30.61 17.31
N PHE A 100 -7.55 -29.71 18.22
CA PHE A 100 -8.93 -29.38 18.50
C PHE A 100 -9.12 -27.86 18.60
N TRP A 101 -9.82 -27.28 17.61
CA TRP A 101 -9.93 -25.83 17.48
C TRP A 101 -11.38 -25.38 17.53
N ILE A 102 -11.67 -24.39 18.38
CA ILE A 102 -12.98 -23.76 18.48
C ILE A 102 -12.82 -22.25 18.68
N LYS A 103 -13.89 -21.49 18.45
CA LYS A 103 -14.00 -20.15 19.04
C LYS A 103 -14.30 -20.29 20.53
N LYS A 104 -13.64 -19.51 21.39
CA LYS A 104 -13.83 -19.58 22.86
C LYS A 104 -15.30 -19.42 23.28
N GLU A 105 -16.05 -18.58 22.56
CA GLU A 105 -17.48 -18.38 22.81
C GLU A 105 -18.33 -19.65 22.63
N SER A 106 -17.85 -20.66 21.89
CA SER A 106 -18.54 -21.94 21.73
C SER A 106 -18.68 -22.73 23.03
N LEU A 107 -17.83 -22.45 24.03
CA LEU A 107 -17.91 -23.04 25.37
C LEU A 107 -19.06 -22.46 26.20
N SER A 108 -19.35 -21.16 26.03
CA SER A 108 -20.36 -20.45 26.85
C SER A 108 -21.73 -20.36 26.19
N ASN A 109 -21.81 -20.41 24.86
CA ASN A 109 -23.08 -20.31 24.13
C ASN A 109 -23.77 -21.67 23.86
N GLY A 110 -23.20 -22.78 24.34
CA GLY A 110 -23.75 -24.13 24.16
C GLY A 110 -23.66 -24.69 22.74
N LYS A 111 -22.92 -24.04 21.82
CA LYS A 111 -22.75 -24.55 20.45
C LYS A 111 -21.88 -25.79 20.38
N LEU A 112 -20.89 -25.93 21.27
CA LEU A 112 -20.10 -27.15 21.37
C LEU A 112 -20.82 -28.15 22.27
N THR A 113 -21.07 -29.36 21.75
CA THR A 113 -21.69 -30.46 22.48
C THR A 113 -20.86 -31.74 22.33
N ASN A 114 -21.06 -32.70 23.24
CA ASN A 114 -20.42 -34.02 23.14
C ASN A 114 -20.75 -34.72 21.81
N ASP A 115 -21.97 -34.61 21.31
CA ASP A 115 -22.36 -35.17 20.01
C ASP A 115 -21.54 -34.58 18.85
N ILE A 116 -21.21 -33.28 18.89
CA ILE A 116 -20.37 -32.64 17.87
C ILE A 116 -18.94 -33.19 17.95
N ILE A 117 -18.41 -33.37 19.17
CA ILE A 117 -17.08 -33.95 19.40
C ILE A 117 -17.06 -35.40 18.89
N ASP A 118 -18.05 -36.21 19.24
CA ASP A 118 -18.14 -37.62 18.83
C ASP A 118 -18.25 -37.75 17.31
N ASN A 119 -19.07 -36.92 16.65
CA ASN A 119 -19.18 -36.92 15.19
C ASN A 119 -17.87 -36.48 14.50
N PHE A 120 -17.18 -35.48 15.04
CA PHE A 120 -15.88 -35.03 14.51
C PHE A 120 -14.85 -36.15 14.53
N TYR A 121 -14.67 -36.81 15.68
CA TYR A 121 -13.71 -37.92 15.80
C TYR A 121 -14.15 -39.18 15.06
N SER A 122 -15.47 -39.43 14.92
CA SER A 122 -15.98 -40.53 14.08
C SER A 122 -15.57 -40.36 12.62
N VAL A 123 -15.64 -39.15 12.07
CA VAL A 123 -15.17 -38.85 10.70
C VAL A 123 -13.66 -39.01 10.60
N LEU A 124 -12.88 -38.63 11.62
CA LEU A 124 -11.42 -38.78 11.60
C LEU A 124 -10.96 -40.24 11.71
N SER A 125 -11.67 -41.05 12.51
CA SER A 125 -11.44 -42.48 12.65
C SER A 125 -11.84 -43.25 11.38
N ASN A 126 -12.92 -42.81 10.71
CA ASN A 126 -13.37 -43.37 9.45
C ASN A 126 -13.67 -42.29 8.39
N PRO A 127 -12.64 -41.80 7.67
CA PRO A 127 -12.80 -40.71 6.71
C PRO A 127 -13.70 -41.04 5.50
N GLU A 128 -13.96 -42.32 5.22
CA GLU A 128 -14.89 -42.75 4.17
C GLU A 128 -16.31 -42.19 4.37
N ILE A 129 -16.73 -41.94 5.63
CA ILE A 129 -18.00 -41.30 5.98
C ILE A 129 -18.19 -39.99 5.20
N LYS A 130 -17.09 -39.26 5.00
CA LYS A 130 -17.06 -37.98 4.28
C LYS A 130 -16.73 -38.15 2.80
N TYR A 131 -15.70 -38.91 2.48
CA TYR A 131 -15.08 -38.87 1.15
C TYR A 131 -15.67 -39.86 0.13
N SER A 132 -16.40 -40.89 0.57
CA SER A 132 -16.94 -41.92 -0.33
C SER A 132 -18.15 -41.49 -1.17
N LYS A 133 -18.66 -40.26 -0.96
CA LYS A 133 -19.87 -39.76 -1.65
C LYS A 133 -19.64 -39.40 -3.11
N LYS A 134 -18.42 -39.02 -3.51
CA LYS A 134 -18.08 -38.59 -4.87
C LYS A 134 -16.94 -39.44 -5.42
N PRO A 135 -17.07 -40.08 -6.60
CA PRO A 135 -16.06 -41.01 -7.11
C PRO A 135 -14.64 -40.44 -7.18
N LYS A 136 -14.49 -39.21 -7.70
CA LYS A 136 -13.17 -38.54 -7.83
C LYS A 136 -12.57 -38.15 -6.48
N GLN A 137 -13.40 -37.77 -5.51
CA GLN A 137 -12.96 -37.47 -4.16
C GLN A 137 -12.57 -38.74 -3.39
N ALA A 138 -13.33 -39.83 -3.59
CA ALA A 138 -13.01 -41.14 -3.04
C ALA A 138 -11.70 -41.68 -3.61
N ALA A 139 -11.44 -41.50 -4.92
CA ALA A 139 -10.18 -41.88 -5.55
C ALA A 139 -8.98 -41.11 -4.96
N LEU A 140 -9.10 -39.79 -4.78
CA LEU A 140 -8.08 -38.97 -4.12
C LEU A 140 -7.81 -39.46 -2.69
N TYR A 141 -8.86 -39.75 -1.92
CA TYR A 141 -8.71 -40.25 -0.55
C TYR A 141 -8.03 -41.62 -0.51
N LYS A 142 -8.45 -42.56 -1.37
CA LYS A 142 -7.85 -43.90 -1.44
C LYS A 142 -6.37 -43.86 -1.79
N ALA A 143 -5.99 -43.06 -2.78
CA ALA A 143 -4.59 -42.88 -3.14
C ALA A 143 -3.74 -42.38 -1.94
N VAL A 144 -4.29 -41.46 -1.15
CA VAL A 144 -3.62 -40.96 0.05
C VAL A 144 -3.56 -42.03 1.14
N GLU A 145 -4.65 -42.76 1.40
CA GLU A 145 -4.66 -43.84 2.39
C GLU A 145 -3.67 -44.97 2.04
N GLU A 146 -3.52 -45.30 0.76
CA GLU A 146 -2.51 -46.26 0.27
C GLU A 146 -1.08 -45.76 0.54
N GLU A 147 -0.83 -44.44 0.45
CA GLU A 147 0.47 -43.82 0.70
C GLU A 147 0.80 -43.72 2.19
N ILE A 148 -0.16 -43.28 3.02
CA ILE A 148 0.10 -42.88 4.42
C ILE A 148 -0.51 -43.83 5.47
N GLY A 149 -1.19 -44.88 5.03
CA GLY A 149 -1.86 -45.84 5.90
C GLY A 149 -3.19 -45.35 6.48
N ARG A 150 -3.86 -46.22 7.24
CA ARG A 150 -5.14 -45.93 7.90
C ARG A 150 -4.96 -45.08 9.16
N PRO A 151 -5.99 -44.33 9.60
CA PRO A 151 -5.96 -43.63 10.88
C PRO A 151 -5.79 -44.60 12.06
N ASP A 152 -5.06 -44.17 13.08
CA ASP A 152 -4.90 -44.91 14.34
C ASP A 152 -6.16 -44.73 15.21
N ALA A 153 -7.08 -45.69 15.11
CA ALA A 153 -8.36 -45.65 15.80
C ALA A 153 -8.21 -45.62 17.34
N GLU A 154 -7.24 -46.34 17.90
CA GLU A 154 -7.00 -46.41 19.35
C GLU A 154 -6.48 -45.07 19.87
N LEU A 155 -5.53 -44.46 19.17
CA LEU A 155 -5.04 -43.13 19.51
C LEU A 155 -6.14 -42.06 19.39
N ILE A 156 -6.93 -42.11 18.32
CA ILE A 156 -8.07 -41.20 18.10
C ILE A 156 -9.05 -41.28 19.27
N ASP A 157 -9.42 -42.50 19.70
CA ASP A 157 -10.35 -42.68 20.81
C ASP A 157 -9.78 -42.18 22.14
N ARG A 158 -8.48 -42.40 22.41
CA ARG A 158 -7.82 -41.82 23.59
C ARG A 158 -7.87 -40.30 23.61
N ILE A 159 -7.56 -39.65 22.49
CA ILE A 159 -7.62 -38.19 22.37
C ILE A 159 -9.06 -37.67 22.49
N LYS A 160 -10.01 -38.33 21.86
CA LYS A 160 -11.44 -38.00 21.95
C LYS A 160 -11.91 -38.00 23.41
N LEU A 161 -11.58 -39.05 24.17
CA LEU A 161 -11.95 -39.16 25.58
C LEU A 161 -11.37 -38.00 26.38
N TRP A 162 -10.07 -37.72 26.23
CA TRP A 162 -9.44 -36.61 26.92
C TRP A 162 -10.13 -35.26 26.61
N ILE A 163 -10.45 -35.00 25.34
CA ILE A 163 -11.15 -33.77 24.95
C ILE A 163 -12.52 -33.68 25.64
N LYS A 164 -13.32 -34.75 25.63
CA LYS A 164 -14.66 -34.72 26.24
C LYS A 164 -14.59 -34.48 27.74
N ASP A 165 -13.63 -35.09 28.41
CA ASP A 165 -13.48 -35.00 29.87
C ASP A 165 -12.97 -33.62 30.32
N ASN A 166 -12.21 -32.92 29.47
CA ASN A 166 -11.48 -31.72 29.88
C ASN A 166 -11.98 -30.41 29.22
N ILE A 167 -12.50 -30.42 27.99
CA ILE A 167 -12.73 -29.19 27.19
C ILE A 167 -13.65 -28.17 27.88
N PHE A 168 -14.60 -28.63 28.69
CA PHE A 168 -15.55 -27.78 29.38
C PHE A 168 -15.05 -27.26 30.74
N ASN A 169 -13.96 -27.82 31.27
CA ASN A 169 -13.37 -27.50 32.57
C ASN A 169 -11.82 -27.50 32.52
N LEU A 170 -11.26 -26.79 31.53
CA LEU A 170 -9.80 -26.63 31.42
C LEU A 170 -9.26 -25.77 32.57
N ASP A 171 -8.16 -26.20 33.20
CA ASP A 171 -7.44 -25.43 34.23
C ASP A 171 -6.57 -24.32 33.62
N VAL A 172 -7.16 -23.55 32.70
CA VAL A 172 -6.52 -22.44 31.99
C VAL A 172 -7.55 -21.32 31.86
N GLU A 173 -7.10 -20.08 32.03
CA GLU A 173 -7.97 -18.92 31.89
C GLU A 173 -8.39 -18.70 30.43
N ILE A 174 -9.65 -19.01 30.11
CA ILE A 174 -10.22 -18.84 28.77
C ILE A 174 -11.14 -17.61 28.75
N ARG A 175 -10.67 -16.52 28.12
CA ARG A 175 -11.44 -15.28 27.94
C ARG A 175 -11.44 -14.83 26.48
N GLY A 176 -12.52 -14.13 26.09
CA GLY A 176 -12.67 -13.52 24.77
C GLY A 176 -13.48 -14.34 23.77
N LYS A 177 -13.42 -13.94 22.50
CA LYS A 177 -14.14 -14.55 21.37
C LYS A 177 -13.22 -15.06 20.26
N ASP A 178 -11.91 -14.98 20.48
CA ASP A 178 -10.89 -15.47 19.57
C ASP A 178 -10.78 -17.01 19.68
N TYR A 179 -9.71 -17.61 19.16
CA TYR A 179 -9.59 -19.06 19.12
C TYR A 179 -9.14 -19.67 20.44
N LEU A 180 -9.66 -20.85 20.75
CA LEU A 180 -9.01 -21.85 21.60
C LEU A 180 -8.51 -22.96 20.69
N LYS A 181 -7.21 -23.25 20.74
CA LYS A 181 -6.60 -24.33 19.96
C LYS A 181 -5.81 -25.24 20.88
N ILE A 182 -6.15 -26.52 20.89
CA ILE A 182 -5.48 -27.55 21.68
C ILE A 182 -4.67 -28.42 20.72
N PHE A 183 -3.43 -28.70 21.07
CA PHE A 183 -2.49 -29.51 20.30
C PHE A 183 -1.91 -30.60 21.19
N PHE A 184 -2.00 -31.85 20.75
CA PHE A 184 -1.39 -32.98 21.43
C PHE A 184 0.08 -33.12 21.03
N GLU A 185 0.97 -33.29 22.00
CA GLU A 185 2.42 -33.36 21.78
C GLU A 185 2.80 -34.66 21.07
N TYR A 186 3.01 -34.56 19.75
CA TYR A 186 3.43 -35.65 18.87
C TYR A 186 4.44 -35.11 17.84
N PRO A 187 5.24 -35.98 17.19
CA PRO A 187 6.15 -35.55 16.14
C PRO A 187 5.44 -34.77 15.02
N ILE A 188 6.08 -33.73 14.49
CA ILE A 188 5.48 -32.88 13.43
C ILE A 188 5.15 -33.69 12.17
N ASP A 189 5.87 -34.77 11.90
CA ASP A 189 5.58 -35.64 10.75
C ASP A 189 4.21 -36.32 10.87
N GLU A 190 3.71 -36.57 12.08
CA GLU A 190 2.35 -37.08 12.32
C GLU A 190 1.31 -36.02 11.96
N TYR A 191 1.55 -34.75 12.33
CA TYR A 191 0.70 -33.63 11.93
C TYR A 191 0.69 -33.44 10.41
N LYS A 192 1.84 -33.54 9.75
CA LYS A 192 1.93 -33.46 8.28
C LYS A 192 1.20 -34.62 7.61
N ARG A 193 1.34 -35.84 8.15
CA ARG A 193 0.66 -37.04 7.64
C ARG A 193 -0.87 -36.88 7.72
N GLU A 194 -1.40 -36.53 8.88
CA GLU A 194 -2.85 -36.40 9.07
C GLU A 194 -3.41 -35.14 8.41
N GLY A 195 -2.63 -34.06 8.37
CA GLY A 195 -2.93 -32.88 7.56
C GLY A 195 -3.05 -33.22 6.07
N ARG A 196 -2.15 -34.06 5.52
CA ARG A 196 -2.19 -34.55 4.13
C ARG A 196 -3.46 -35.36 3.84
N ARG A 197 -3.88 -36.21 4.80
CA ARG A 197 -5.14 -36.99 4.72
C ARG A 197 -6.35 -36.10 4.46
N TYR A 198 -6.39 -34.93 5.10
CA TYR A 198 -7.41 -33.92 4.84
C TYR A 198 -7.13 -33.11 3.56
N LEU A 199 -5.90 -32.66 3.34
CA LEU A 199 -5.54 -31.69 2.30
C LEU A 199 -5.92 -32.19 0.90
N VAL A 200 -5.45 -33.38 0.52
CA VAL A 200 -5.51 -33.87 -0.87
C VAL A 200 -6.96 -34.06 -1.37
N PRO A 201 -7.89 -34.69 -0.62
CA PRO A 201 -9.29 -34.80 -1.08
C PRO A 201 -10.06 -33.47 -1.14
N ASN A 202 -9.50 -32.39 -0.59
CA ASN A 202 -10.14 -31.09 -0.42
C ASN A 202 -9.44 -29.95 -1.18
N ILE A 203 -8.29 -30.19 -1.82
CA ILE A 203 -7.42 -29.12 -2.35
C ILE A 203 -8.02 -28.34 -3.52
N TYR A 204 -8.76 -29.03 -4.39
CA TYR A 204 -9.42 -28.41 -5.54
C TYR A 204 -10.65 -27.59 -5.15
N ASN A 205 -10.96 -26.55 -5.92
CA ASN A 205 -12.10 -25.66 -5.69
C ASN A 205 -13.43 -26.44 -5.58
N SER A 206 -13.69 -27.32 -6.55
CA SER A 206 -14.72 -28.35 -6.46
C SER A 206 -14.30 -29.59 -7.21
N ASN A 207 -14.50 -30.75 -6.58
CA ASN A 207 -14.22 -32.05 -7.17
C ASN A 207 -15.15 -32.40 -8.35
N ASP A 208 -16.22 -31.63 -8.56
CA ASP A 208 -17.16 -31.83 -9.68
C ASP A 208 -16.49 -31.51 -11.03
N TYR A 209 -15.51 -30.60 -11.02
CA TYR A 209 -14.78 -30.19 -12.23
C TYR A 209 -13.52 -31.02 -12.50
N ASN A 210 -13.15 -31.93 -11.59
CA ASN A 210 -11.93 -32.71 -11.74
C ASN A 210 -12.03 -33.63 -12.97
N VAL A 211 -10.92 -33.92 -13.63
CA VAL A 211 -10.85 -34.87 -14.75
C VAL A 211 -9.69 -35.81 -14.52
N GLU A 212 -9.83 -37.04 -14.98
CA GLU A 212 -8.75 -38.02 -14.92
C GLU A 212 -8.07 -38.08 -16.29
N VAL A 213 -6.75 -37.91 -16.29
CA VAL A 213 -5.90 -37.98 -17.49
C VAL A 213 -4.65 -38.75 -17.12
N ASN A 214 -4.38 -39.85 -17.84
CA ASN A 214 -3.20 -40.70 -17.60
C ASN A 214 -3.05 -41.14 -16.13
N ASN A 215 -4.14 -41.59 -15.50
CA ASN A 215 -4.21 -41.99 -14.08
C ASN A 215 -3.85 -40.87 -13.08
N LYS A 216 -3.84 -39.61 -13.51
CA LYS A 216 -3.71 -38.44 -12.64
C LYS A 216 -5.01 -37.64 -12.62
N ILE A 217 -5.37 -37.17 -11.44
CA ILE A 217 -6.52 -36.28 -11.27
C ILE A 217 -6.05 -34.85 -11.46
N PHE A 218 -6.68 -34.15 -12.40
CA PHE A 218 -6.52 -32.73 -12.65
C PHE A 218 -7.76 -32.00 -12.15
N GLY A 219 -7.59 -30.87 -11.47
CA GLY A 219 -8.70 -30.09 -10.94
C GLY A 219 -8.45 -28.59 -11.01
N LEU A 220 -9.49 -27.82 -10.73
CA LEU A 220 -9.41 -26.36 -10.65
C LEU A 220 -8.86 -25.98 -9.26
N PRO A 221 -7.74 -25.24 -9.15
CA PRO A 221 -7.27 -24.72 -7.86
C PRO A 221 -8.25 -23.71 -7.26
N SER A 222 -8.17 -23.51 -5.96
CA SER A 222 -9.03 -22.55 -5.24
C SER A 222 -8.49 -21.11 -5.29
N ASP A 223 -7.17 -20.94 -5.35
CA ASP A 223 -6.52 -19.64 -5.12
C ASP A 223 -6.84 -18.61 -6.22
N ASN A 224 -7.44 -17.48 -5.82
CA ASN A 224 -7.84 -16.36 -6.69
C ASN A 224 -8.73 -16.73 -7.90
N MET A 225 -9.33 -17.94 -7.89
CA MET A 225 -10.29 -18.39 -8.89
C MET A 225 -11.29 -19.37 -8.27
N GLY A 226 -12.49 -18.89 -7.96
CA GLY A 226 -13.57 -19.72 -7.42
C GLY A 226 -14.73 -19.87 -8.40
N LEU A 227 -15.05 -21.11 -8.79
CA LEU A 227 -16.31 -21.39 -9.47
C LEU A 227 -17.40 -21.68 -8.45
N ASN A 228 -18.58 -21.14 -8.71
CA ASN A 228 -19.75 -21.35 -7.87
C ASN A 228 -20.94 -21.59 -8.78
N ALA A 229 -21.72 -22.64 -8.52
CA ALA A 229 -22.94 -22.94 -9.27
C ALA A 229 -23.93 -21.75 -9.30
N LYS A 230 -23.91 -20.88 -8.28
CA LYS A 230 -24.70 -19.64 -8.22
C LYS A 230 -24.17 -18.50 -9.10
N LYS A 231 -22.95 -18.62 -9.62
CA LYS A 231 -22.28 -17.65 -10.50
C LYS A 231 -21.86 -18.31 -11.82
N PRO A 232 -22.82 -18.80 -12.62
CA PRO A 232 -22.53 -19.56 -13.84
C PRO A 232 -21.79 -18.74 -14.92
N TYR A 233 -21.78 -17.41 -14.81
CA TYR A 233 -21.05 -16.50 -15.71
C TYR A 233 -19.52 -16.54 -15.53
N LEU A 234 -19.01 -17.17 -14.45
CA LEU A 234 -17.58 -17.39 -14.26
C LEU A 234 -17.06 -18.60 -15.07
N GLU A 235 -17.96 -19.43 -15.58
CA GLU A 235 -17.60 -20.56 -16.45
C GLU A 235 -17.42 -20.12 -17.90
N ASN A 236 -16.44 -20.73 -18.58
CA ASN A 236 -16.22 -20.59 -20.01
C ASN A 236 -17.22 -21.45 -20.80
N LYS A 237 -18.47 -21.00 -20.90
CA LYS A 237 -19.58 -21.75 -21.53
C LYS A 237 -19.37 -22.09 -23.01
N SER A 238 -18.46 -21.40 -23.71
CA SER A 238 -18.12 -21.68 -25.10
C SER A 238 -17.04 -22.75 -25.30
N ARG A 239 -16.43 -23.25 -24.21
CA ARG A 239 -15.38 -24.27 -24.24
C ARG A 239 -15.91 -25.62 -23.78
N LYS A 240 -15.31 -26.70 -24.30
CA LYS A 240 -15.58 -28.08 -23.85
C LYS A 240 -15.26 -28.27 -22.37
N ILE A 241 -14.16 -27.67 -21.90
CA ILE A 241 -13.82 -27.57 -20.48
C ILE A 241 -14.25 -26.17 -20.04
N SER A 242 -15.29 -26.12 -19.20
CA SER A 242 -15.91 -24.87 -18.76
C SER A 242 -15.08 -24.14 -17.70
N VAL A 243 -14.06 -24.79 -17.13
CA VAL A 243 -13.16 -24.16 -16.17
C VAL A 243 -11.96 -23.47 -16.85
N PRO A 244 -11.39 -22.40 -16.27
CA PRO A 244 -10.32 -21.63 -16.93
C PRO A 244 -9.01 -22.39 -17.14
N TYR A 245 -8.60 -23.18 -16.15
CA TYR A 245 -7.42 -24.05 -16.23
C TYR A 245 -7.55 -25.21 -15.22
N LEU A 246 -6.76 -26.25 -15.44
CA LEU A 246 -6.70 -27.45 -14.60
C LEU A 246 -5.22 -27.78 -14.35
N ILE A 247 -4.90 -28.23 -13.15
CA ILE A 247 -3.56 -28.64 -12.72
C ILE A 247 -3.65 -29.94 -11.93
N ASP A 248 -2.55 -30.68 -11.83
CA ASP A 248 -2.48 -31.94 -11.08
C ASP A 248 -2.23 -31.70 -9.57
N GLU A 249 -2.16 -32.79 -8.81
CA GLU A 249 -1.95 -32.77 -7.36
C GLU A 249 -0.65 -32.05 -6.97
N ASP A 250 0.45 -32.33 -7.67
CA ASP A 250 1.76 -31.76 -7.36
C ASP A 250 1.76 -30.25 -7.56
N GLU A 251 1.20 -29.78 -8.68
CA GLU A 251 1.13 -28.35 -9.01
C GLU A 251 0.13 -27.60 -8.12
N VAL A 252 -1.01 -28.19 -7.74
CA VAL A 252 -1.97 -27.53 -6.83
C VAL A 252 -1.44 -27.42 -5.40
N ILE A 253 -0.71 -28.43 -4.90
CA ILE A 253 -0.07 -28.36 -3.59
C ILE A 253 1.03 -27.29 -3.59
N LEU A 254 1.84 -27.22 -4.66
CA LEU A 254 2.85 -26.17 -4.82
C LEU A 254 2.21 -24.78 -4.87
N GLN A 255 1.10 -24.65 -5.59
CA GLN A 255 0.34 -23.39 -5.68
C GLN A 255 -0.19 -22.96 -4.31
N LYS A 256 -0.84 -23.87 -3.55
CA LYS A 256 -1.31 -23.56 -2.20
C LYS A 256 -0.16 -23.06 -1.31
N LYS A 257 0.97 -23.78 -1.30
CA LYS A 257 2.16 -23.39 -0.52
C LYS A 257 2.67 -21.99 -0.89
N PHE A 258 2.66 -21.65 -2.18
CA PHE A 258 3.02 -20.32 -2.65
C PHE A 258 2.03 -19.27 -2.14
N PHE A 259 0.73 -19.52 -2.23
CA PHE A 259 -0.29 -18.59 -1.74
C PHE A 259 -0.28 -18.43 -0.22
N ASP A 260 0.00 -19.49 0.54
CA ASP A 260 0.23 -19.40 1.99
C ASP A 260 1.43 -18.48 2.29
N TYR A 261 2.54 -18.66 1.56
CA TYR A 261 3.74 -17.82 1.69
C TYR A 261 3.45 -16.33 1.38
N LEU A 262 2.65 -16.05 0.35
CA LEU A 262 2.18 -14.70 0.04
C LEU A 262 1.27 -14.14 1.14
N MET A 263 0.30 -14.93 1.62
CA MET A 263 -0.67 -14.55 2.65
C MET A 263 0.01 -14.20 3.97
N ASN A 264 1.01 -15.00 4.37
CA ASN A 264 1.85 -14.76 5.55
C ASN A 264 2.51 -13.38 5.51
N ASN A 265 3.12 -13.02 4.37
CA ASN A 265 3.75 -11.71 4.19
C ASN A 265 2.72 -10.57 4.11
N ALA A 266 1.60 -10.78 3.43
CA ALA A 266 0.52 -9.79 3.38
C ALA A 266 -0.11 -9.55 4.77
N ALA A 267 -0.17 -10.58 5.63
CA ALA A 267 -0.69 -10.46 6.99
C ALA A 267 0.10 -9.53 7.90
N VAL A 268 1.41 -9.39 7.66
CA VAL A 268 2.28 -8.45 8.37
C VAL A 268 2.46 -7.11 7.64
N GLY A 269 1.68 -6.86 6.59
CA GLY A 269 1.66 -5.58 5.88
C GLY A 269 2.73 -5.43 4.79
N LYS A 270 3.38 -6.52 4.38
CA LYS A 270 4.31 -6.52 3.24
C LYS A 270 3.56 -6.91 1.98
N TYR A 271 3.41 -5.95 1.09
CA TYR A 271 2.49 -6.02 -0.04
C TYR A 271 3.17 -5.94 -1.41
N ASN A 272 4.42 -5.47 -1.45
CA ASN A 272 5.17 -5.32 -2.69
C ASN A 272 6.21 -6.44 -2.74
N LEU A 273 6.06 -7.37 -3.68
CA LEU A 273 6.93 -8.51 -3.86
C LEU A 273 7.76 -8.36 -5.14
N TYR A 274 9.07 -8.51 -4.99
CA TYR A 274 10.02 -8.63 -6.08
C TYR A 274 10.55 -10.07 -6.10
N ILE A 275 10.46 -10.74 -7.26
CA ILE A 275 10.96 -12.09 -7.47
C ILE A 275 12.11 -12.06 -8.46
N ASN A 276 13.33 -12.27 -7.99
CA ASN A 276 14.51 -12.36 -8.84
C ASN A 276 14.48 -13.66 -9.65
N THR A 277 14.58 -13.52 -10.97
CA THR A 277 14.56 -14.62 -11.93
C THR A 277 15.95 -15.19 -12.23
N ASP A 278 17.00 -14.54 -11.73
CA ASP A 278 18.39 -15.00 -11.86
C ASP A 278 18.62 -16.28 -11.04
N ASP A 279 19.14 -17.31 -11.69
CA ASP A 279 19.36 -18.62 -11.10
C ASP A 279 20.46 -18.59 -10.03
N ASP A 280 21.41 -17.67 -10.10
CA ASP A 280 22.52 -17.52 -9.15
C ASP A 280 22.18 -16.64 -7.94
N CYS A 281 20.98 -16.05 -7.92
CA CYS A 281 20.56 -15.19 -6.83
C CYS A 281 20.19 -15.99 -5.57
N LYS A 282 20.95 -15.79 -4.48
CA LYS A 282 20.68 -16.41 -3.17
C LYS A 282 19.37 -15.97 -2.51
N ARG A 283 18.86 -14.81 -2.88
CA ARG A 283 17.63 -14.21 -2.33
C ARG A 283 16.63 -13.95 -3.45
N ARG A 284 15.82 -14.96 -3.77
CA ARG A 284 14.86 -14.90 -4.89
C ARG A 284 13.62 -14.07 -4.56
N PHE A 285 13.17 -14.03 -3.30
CA PHE A 285 11.93 -13.34 -2.91
C PHE A 285 12.22 -12.20 -1.93
N GLU A 286 11.74 -11.00 -2.27
CA GLU A 286 11.88 -9.81 -1.43
C GLU A 286 10.55 -9.07 -1.28
N PHE A 287 10.07 -9.01 -0.04
CA PHE A 287 8.79 -8.41 0.34
C PHE A 287 8.99 -7.08 1.05
N PHE A 288 8.25 -6.06 0.63
CA PHE A 288 8.31 -4.71 1.17
C PHE A 288 6.94 -4.19 1.58
N GLU A 289 6.92 -3.36 2.61
CA GLU A 289 5.73 -2.61 3.04
C GLU A 289 5.34 -1.52 2.05
N ASN A 290 4.17 -0.91 2.25
CA ASN A 290 3.78 0.30 1.53
C ASN A 290 4.80 1.44 1.75
N GLY A 291 5.18 2.11 0.67
CA GLY A 291 6.12 3.22 0.72
C GLY A 291 7.60 2.81 0.70
N ASN A 292 7.88 1.50 0.69
CA ASN A 292 9.21 0.92 0.57
C ASN A 292 9.27 0.07 -0.70
N MET A 293 10.43 0.07 -1.36
CA MET A 293 10.67 -0.60 -2.63
C MET A 293 12.08 -1.22 -2.63
N GLN A 294 12.39 -1.98 -3.67
CA GLN A 294 13.73 -2.51 -3.89
C GLN A 294 14.75 -1.35 -3.93
N ASP A 295 15.83 -1.45 -3.15
CA ASP A 295 16.84 -0.40 -2.98
C ASP A 295 18.10 -0.64 -3.84
N SER A 296 18.05 -1.65 -4.70
CA SER A 296 19.12 -2.04 -5.61
C SER A 296 18.61 -2.16 -7.06
N SER A 297 19.53 -2.44 -7.99
CA SER A 297 19.12 -2.72 -9.37
C SER A 297 18.43 -4.07 -9.44
N PHE A 298 17.37 -4.18 -10.24
CA PHE A 298 16.53 -5.38 -10.25
C PHE A 298 16.03 -5.74 -11.64
N ASN A 299 15.99 -7.06 -11.88
CA ASN A 299 15.38 -7.70 -13.04
C ASN A 299 14.60 -8.91 -12.54
N GLY A 300 13.36 -9.08 -13.00
CA GLY A 300 12.54 -10.22 -12.61
C GLY A 300 11.07 -9.88 -12.58
N LEU A 301 10.33 -10.46 -11.66
CA LEU A 301 8.88 -10.29 -11.54
C LEU A 301 8.54 -9.34 -10.41
N TYR A 302 7.49 -8.56 -10.59
CA TYR A 302 6.87 -7.76 -9.56
C TYR A 302 5.44 -8.21 -9.31
N LEU A 303 5.03 -8.32 -8.05
CA LEU A 303 3.64 -8.55 -7.65
C LEU A 303 3.23 -7.56 -6.57
N ARG A 304 2.04 -6.98 -6.74
CA ARG A 304 1.31 -6.33 -5.66
C ARG A 304 0.32 -7.31 -5.06
N ILE A 305 0.48 -7.62 -3.79
CA ILE A 305 -0.44 -8.49 -3.05
C ILE A 305 -1.20 -7.71 -1.98
N GLN A 306 -2.35 -8.23 -1.57
CA GLN A 306 -3.14 -7.69 -0.46
C GLN A 306 -3.81 -8.81 0.32
N LYS A 307 -3.99 -8.59 1.62
CA LYS A 307 -4.75 -9.50 2.48
C LYS A 307 -6.25 -9.28 2.27
N GLY A 308 -6.95 -10.27 1.75
CA GLY A 308 -8.40 -10.42 1.79
C GLY A 308 -8.81 -11.58 2.70
N MET A 309 -9.89 -12.29 2.36
CA MET A 309 -10.17 -13.62 2.93
C MET A 309 -9.10 -14.63 2.50
N GLU A 310 -8.65 -14.48 1.25
CA GLU A 310 -7.47 -15.10 0.66
C GLU A 310 -6.49 -13.98 0.26
N VAL A 311 -5.28 -14.33 -0.18
CA VAL A 311 -4.34 -13.32 -0.67
C VAL A 311 -4.63 -12.95 -2.12
N GLU A 312 -4.92 -11.67 -2.35
CA GLU A 312 -5.28 -11.14 -3.66
C GLU A 312 -4.04 -10.59 -4.37
N ILE A 313 -3.90 -10.86 -5.68
CA ILE A 313 -2.86 -10.27 -6.53
C ILE A 313 -3.50 -9.13 -7.33
N HIS A 314 -3.15 -7.89 -7.03
CA HIS A 314 -3.77 -6.69 -7.62
C HIS A 314 -3.00 -6.14 -8.83
N ASP A 315 -1.70 -6.42 -8.92
CA ASP A 315 -0.84 -5.92 -9.98
C ASP A 315 0.31 -6.90 -10.20
N TYR A 316 0.76 -7.00 -11.45
CA TYR A 316 1.87 -7.85 -11.85
C TYR A 316 2.63 -7.17 -13.00
N ASP A 317 3.95 -7.29 -12.97
CA ASP A 317 4.78 -6.84 -14.09
C ASP A 317 6.06 -7.67 -14.23
N VAL A 318 6.64 -7.63 -15.42
CA VAL A 318 7.99 -8.14 -15.68
C VAL A 318 8.92 -6.94 -15.75
N ILE A 319 9.75 -6.79 -14.71
CA ILE A 319 10.67 -5.68 -14.59
C ILE A 319 11.98 -6.00 -15.33
N SER A 320 12.32 -5.15 -16.28
CA SER A 320 13.62 -5.16 -16.96
C SER A 320 14.33 -3.82 -16.73
N GLY A 321 15.51 -3.87 -16.10
CA GLY A 321 16.37 -2.71 -15.92
C GLY A 321 15.95 -1.72 -14.83
N TYR A 322 15.30 -2.17 -13.75
CA TYR A 322 15.01 -1.27 -12.62
C TYR A 322 16.29 -0.77 -11.97
N ARG A 323 16.35 0.54 -11.71
CA ARG A 323 17.46 1.20 -11.03
C ARG A 323 16.91 2.05 -9.90
N TYR A 324 17.32 1.74 -8.67
CA TYR A 324 16.93 2.52 -7.50
C TYR A 324 17.58 3.91 -7.47
N ASN A 325 18.83 4.00 -7.90
CA ASN A 325 19.55 5.28 -7.98
C ASN A 325 19.12 6.06 -9.22
N LEU A 326 18.94 7.37 -9.04
CA LEU A 326 18.63 8.28 -10.13
C LEU A 326 19.81 8.35 -11.10
N SER A 327 19.53 8.37 -12.41
CA SER A 327 20.56 8.49 -13.44
C SER A 327 21.28 9.84 -13.41
N THR A 328 20.62 10.88 -12.89
CA THR A 328 21.16 12.22 -12.66
C THR A 328 20.80 12.64 -11.23
N GLU A 329 21.67 13.40 -10.57
CA GLU A 329 21.39 13.89 -9.22
C GLU A 329 20.22 14.89 -9.24
N PHE A 330 19.19 14.65 -8.44
CA PHE A 330 18.10 15.61 -8.24
C PHE A 330 18.46 16.56 -7.10
N THR A 331 18.27 17.87 -7.29
CA THR A 331 18.47 18.86 -6.23
C THR A 331 17.17 19.62 -5.97
N PHE A 332 16.61 19.48 -4.76
CA PHE A 332 15.52 20.30 -4.29
C PHE A 332 16.03 21.68 -3.86
N LYS A 333 15.80 22.68 -4.71
CA LYS A 333 16.32 24.05 -4.52
C LYS A 333 15.33 24.94 -3.78
N LYS A 334 15.86 25.86 -2.98
CA LYS A 334 15.08 26.94 -2.35
C LYS A 334 15.03 28.13 -3.31
N ILE A 335 14.02 28.13 -4.18
CA ILE A 335 13.86 29.14 -5.23
C ILE A 335 13.23 30.43 -4.66
N ILE A 336 12.18 30.27 -3.86
CA ILE A 336 11.61 31.36 -3.06
C ILE A 336 12.02 31.15 -1.60
N ASP A 337 12.57 32.21 -0.99
CA ASP A 337 12.95 32.25 0.42
C ASP A 337 11.78 32.63 1.34
N PHE A 338 11.78 32.12 2.57
CA PHE A 338 10.87 32.46 3.64
C PHE A 338 11.54 32.26 5.01
N ASP A 339 11.10 33.01 6.01
CA ASP A 339 11.63 32.94 7.37
C ASP A 339 11.24 31.62 8.08
N ALA A 340 12.24 30.84 8.46
CA ALA A 340 12.11 29.54 9.11
C ALA A 340 11.78 29.62 10.61
N SER A 341 11.94 30.79 11.24
CA SER A 341 11.71 31.00 12.69
C SER A 341 10.23 30.94 13.10
N LEU A 342 9.32 31.03 12.14
CA LEU A 342 7.87 31.11 12.35
C LEU A 342 7.13 29.75 12.32
N ILE A 343 7.83 28.64 12.56
CA ILE A 343 7.30 27.27 12.34
C ILE A 343 7.66 26.30 13.49
N ASN A 344 6.63 25.57 13.96
CA ASN A 344 6.70 24.44 14.91
C ASN A 344 6.50 23.06 14.21
N SER A 345 6.69 22.99 12.89
CA SER A 345 6.54 21.76 12.08
C SER A 345 7.81 21.39 11.31
N ASN A 346 8.00 20.10 11.04
CA ASN A 346 9.13 19.57 10.27
C ASN A 346 9.24 20.26 8.90
N ILE A 347 10.23 21.12 8.74
CA ILE A 347 10.58 21.76 7.47
C ILE A 347 11.13 20.68 6.52
N PRO A 348 10.66 20.59 5.26
CA PRO A 348 11.24 19.69 4.27
C PRO A 348 12.73 20.00 4.09
N LYS A 349 13.58 18.97 4.15
CA LYS A 349 15.03 19.15 3.92
C LYS A 349 15.27 19.47 2.45
N TYR A 350 15.62 20.72 2.15
CA TYR A 350 16.18 21.12 0.85
C TYR A 350 17.55 20.45 0.65
N GLY A 351 17.93 20.20 -0.60
CA GLY A 351 19.20 19.56 -0.93
C GLY A 351 19.08 18.42 -1.94
N LYS A 352 20.07 17.53 -1.94
CA LYS A 352 20.25 16.48 -2.95
C LYS A 352 19.43 15.24 -2.62
N CYS A 353 18.75 14.68 -3.62
CA CYS A 353 18.17 13.34 -3.59
C CYS A 353 18.89 12.48 -4.62
N ARG A 354 19.27 11.27 -4.23
CA ARG A 354 20.09 10.39 -5.09
C ARG A 354 19.35 9.16 -5.60
N ASN A 355 18.23 8.81 -4.98
CA ASN A 355 17.47 7.60 -5.30
C ASN A 355 15.96 7.85 -5.38
N LEU A 356 15.24 6.85 -5.91
CA LEU A 356 13.79 6.86 -6.07
C LEU A 356 13.04 6.93 -4.74
N GLY A 357 13.59 6.36 -3.66
CA GLY A 357 13.00 6.41 -2.32
C GLY A 357 12.94 7.82 -1.75
N ASP A 358 14.05 8.56 -1.85
CA ASP A 358 14.17 9.97 -1.44
C ASP A 358 13.21 10.86 -2.24
N LEU A 359 13.19 10.69 -3.56
CA LEU A 359 12.28 11.44 -4.43
C LEU A 359 10.81 11.14 -4.10
N GLN A 360 10.45 9.87 -3.86
CA GLN A 360 9.11 9.49 -3.44
C GLN A 360 8.73 10.12 -2.10
N ASN A 361 9.63 10.10 -1.12
CA ASN A 361 9.44 10.76 0.18
C ASN A 361 9.16 12.25 -0.02
N LEU A 362 9.97 12.91 -0.83
CA LEU A 362 9.83 14.34 -1.10
C LEU A 362 8.49 14.67 -1.77
N LEU A 363 8.07 13.92 -2.79
CA LEU A 363 6.75 14.08 -3.41
C LEU A 363 5.63 13.84 -2.39
N ASN A 364 5.73 12.76 -1.61
CA ASN A 364 4.75 12.39 -0.61
C ASN A 364 4.55 13.51 0.42
N GLU A 365 5.64 14.07 0.95
CA GLU A 365 5.58 15.12 1.97
C GLU A 365 5.12 16.46 1.40
N VAL A 366 5.76 16.94 0.33
CA VAL A 366 5.59 18.31 -0.16
C VAL A 366 4.36 18.44 -1.07
N LEU A 367 4.21 17.57 -2.07
CA LEU A 367 3.08 17.65 -3.00
C LEU A 367 1.81 17.07 -2.39
N PHE A 368 1.89 15.87 -1.80
CA PHE A 368 0.71 15.10 -1.40
C PHE A 368 0.38 15.12 0.09
N SER A 369 1.08 15.92 0.91
CA SER A 369 0.76 16.06 2.35
C SER A 369 0.71 14.73 3.11
N LYS A 370 1.67 13.85 2.82
CA LYS A 370 1.82 12.49 3.34
C LYS A 370 0.75 11.49 2.91
N CYS A 371 -0.07 11.82 1.91
CA CYS A 371 -1.15 10.96 1.44
C CYS A 371 -0.77 10.06 0.25
N LEU A 372 0.43 10.15 -0.34
CA LEU A 372 0.78 9.36 -1.54
C LEU A 372 1.09 7.90 -1.18
N LYS A 373 2.08 7.66 -0.31
CA LYS A 373 2.64 6.31 -0.04
C LYS A 373 1.61 5.27 0.38
N ASN A 374 0.62 5.69 1.16
CA ASN A 374 -0.39 4.80 1.73
C ASN A 374 -1.60 4.62 0.81
N ASN A 375 -1.70 5.34 -0.31
CA ASN A 375 -2.92 5.37 -1.14
C ASN A 375 -2.71 4.96 -2.61
N TYR A 376 -1.58 4.33 -2.97
CA TYR A 376 -1.37 3.82 -4.32
C TYR A 376 -2.48 2.87 -4.78
N PHE A 377 -2.87 1.93 -3.91
CA PHE A 377 -3.90 0.91 -4.19
C PHE A 377 -5.20 1.11 -3.40
N THR A 378 -5.33 2.21 -2.65
CA THR A 378 -6.59 2.51 -1.95
C THR A 378 -7.68 2.90 -2.95
N GLU A 379 -8.85 2.29 -2.80
CA GLU A 379 -10.04 2.60 -3.61
C GLU A 379 -10.50 4.05 -3.40
N PRO A 380 -11.01 4.75 -4.44
CA PRO A 380 -11.35 6.18 -4.35
C PRO A 380 -12.33 6.55 -3.22
N LYS A 381 -13.26 5.64 -2.90
CA LYS A 381 -14.24 5.79 -1.81
C LYS A 381 -13.61 5.73 -0.41
N ASP A 382 -12.52 4.98 -0.28
CA ASP A 382 -11.85 4.72 1.00
C ASP A 382 -10.69 5.70 1.27
N ILE A 383 -10.34 6.54 0.29
CA ILE A 383 -9.36 7.62 0.46
C ILE A 383 -9.96 8.74 1.33
N ASN A 384 -9.48 8.79 2.58
CA ASN A 384 -9.83 9.82 3.57
C ASN A 384 -8.94 11.07 3.42
N ILE A 385 -9.23 11.90 2.42
CA ILE A 385 -8.58 13.20 2.19
C ILE A 385 -9.68 14.25 2.02
N THR A 386 -9.65 15.28 2.85
CA THR A 386 -10.63 16.39 2.83
C THR A 386 -10.31 17.44 1.77
N ASP A 387 -9.02 17.67 1.46
CA ASP A 387 -8.59 18.59 0.41
C ASP A 387 -8.87 17.98 -0.98
N SER A 388 -9.85 18.55 -1.69
CA SER A 388 -10.28 18.09 -3.00
C SER A 388 -9.20 18.22 -4.08
N SER A 389 -8.30 19.21 -3.97
CA SER A 389 -7.17 19.37 -4.89
C SER A 389 -6.17 18.24 -4.68
N VAL A 390 -5.82 17.93 -3.42
CA VAL A 390 -4.92 16.82 -3.11
C VAL A 390 -5.55 15.49 -3.54
N LYS A 391 -6.82 15.24 -3.22
CA LYS A 391 -7.50 13.99 -3.56
C LYS A 391 -7.59 13.76 -5.07
N SER A 392 -7.99 14.77 -5.84
CA SER A 392 -8.10 14.66 -7.30
C SER A 392 -6.75 14.43 -7.99
N ASN A 393 -5.71 15.16 -7.57
CA ASN A 393 -4.37 14.98 -8.13
C ASN A 393 -3.72 13.67 -7.70
N LEU A 394 -4.01 13.16 -6.49
CA LEU A 394 -3.59 11.82 -6.06
C LEU A 394 -4.20 10.75 -6.97
N LEU A 395 -5.51 10.79 -7.22
CA LEU A 395 -6.19 9.85 -8.10
C LEU A 395 -5.65 9.87 -9.52
N LEU A 396 -5.33 11.07 -10.03
CA LEU A 396 -4.74 11.25 -11.37
C LEU A 396 -3.33 10.67 -11.48
N SER A 397 -2.55 10.69 -10.39
CA SER A 397 -1.11 10.43 -10.41
C SER A 397 -0.70 9.06 -9.89
N LYS A 398 -1.49 8.45 -9.00
CA LYS A 398 -1.07 7.27 -8.22
C LYS A 398 -0.56 6.11 -9.08
N GLY A 399 -1.19 5.80 -10.23
CA GLY A 399 -0.77 4.70 -11.10
C GLY A 399 0.59 4.93 -11.77
N ILE A 400 0.78 6.10 -12.39
CA ILE A 400 2.05 6.44 -13.06
C ILE A 400 3.19 6.58 -12.04
N LEU A 401 2.94 7.26 -10.92
CA LEU A 401 3.96 7.39 -9.87
C LEU A 401 4.32 6.04 -9.25
N PHE A 402 3.34 5.15 -9.08
CA PHE A 402 3.60 3.80 -8.61
C PHE A 402 4.53 3.04 -9.59
N ASN A 403 4.19 3.02 -10.88
CA ASN A 403 5.01 2.37 -11.90
C ASN A 403 6.43 2.98 -11.98
N TYR A 404 6.57 4.29 -11.82
CA TYR A 404 7.88 4.93 -11.79
C TYR A 404 8.73 4.48 -10.60
N PHE A 405 8.19 4.56 -9.38
CA PHE A 405 8.97 4.29 -8.17
C PHE A 405 9.22 2.80 -7.92
N TYR A 406 8.26 1.93 -8.24
CA TYR A 406 8.32 0.50 -7.93
C TYR A 406 8.73 -0.37 -9.13
N LYS A 407 8.54 0.11 -10.36
CA LYS A 407 8.81 -0.67 -11.57
C LYS A 407 9.83 -0.02 -12.50
N GLY A 408 10.23 1.23 -12.23
CA GLY A 408 11.22 1.95 -13.02
C GLY A 408 10.67 2.49 -14.36
N VAL A 409 9.35 2.52 -14.54
CA VAL A 409 8.72 3.03 -15.76
C VAL A 409 8.57 4.54 -15.68
N ASP A 410 9.41 5.27 -16.41
CA ASP A 410 9.46 6.74 -16.42
C ASP A 410 8.53 7.40 -17.47
N ASN A 411 7.92 6.60 -18.35
CA ASN A 411 7.00 7.06 -19.38
C ASN A 411 5.88 7.94 -18.81
N GLY A 412 5.87 9.20 -19.24
CA GLY A 412 4.83 10.18 -18.89
C GLY A 412 4.96 10.81 -17.51
N VAL A 413 5.98 10.47 -16.72
CA VAL A 413 6.19 11.01 -15.37
C VAL A 413 6.41 12.52 -15.40
N GLU A 414 7.22 13.03 -16.33
CA GLU A 414 7.45 14.47 -16.50
C GLU A 414 6.14 15.22 -16.73
N LYS A 415 5.38 14.83 -17.77
CA LYS A 415 4.10 15.48 -18.13
C LYS A 415 3.10 15.41 -16.99
N LEU A 416 3.04 14.28 -16.28
CA LEU A 416 2.18 14.13 -15.12
C LEU A 416 2.58 15.10 -14.01
N LEU A 417 3.85 15.10 -13.62
CA LEU A 417 4.35 15.93 -12.51
C LEU A 417 4.25 17.41 -12.84
N ASP A 418 4.45 17.82 -14.10
CA ASP A 418 4.21 19.20 -14.52
C ASP A 418 2.74 19.59 -14.29
N LYS A 419 1.77 18.76 -14.70
CA LYS A 419 0.35 19.07 -14.46
C LYS A 419 -0.02 19.06 -12.97
N VAL A 420 0.38 18.00 -12.27
CA VAL A 420 -0.03 17.74 -10.88
C VAL A 420 0.58 18.75 -9.92
N SER A 421 1.87 19.05 -10.07
CA SER A 421 2.53 20.02 -9.19
C SER A 421 1.93 21.42 -9.34
N LEU A 422 1.58 21.86 -10.56
CA LEU A 422 0.91 23.15 -10.78
C LEU A 422 -0.46 23.19 -10.09
N ASN A 423 -1.29 22.16 -10.28
CA ASN A 423 -2.61 22.10 -9.66
C ASN A 423 -2.54 22.11 -8.13
N LEU A 424 -1.57 21.40 -7.55
CA LEU A 424 -1.37 21.34 -6.11
C LEU A 424 -0.90 22.68 -5.55
N VAL A 425 0.04 23.36 -6.22
CA VAL A 425 0.46 24.72 -5.83
C VAL A 425 -0.74 25.66 -5.83
N LYS A 426 -1.55 25.65 -6.89
CA LYS A 426 -2.77 26.48 -7.00
C LYS A 426 -3.78 26.17 -5.90
N GLY A 427 -4.01 24.88 -5.62
CA GLY A 427 -4.89 24.46 -4.53
C GLY A 427 -4.39 24.90 -3.16
N SER A 428 -3.07 24.82 -2.93
CA SER A 428 -2.46 25.29 -1.68
C SER A 428 -2.55 26.80 -1.52
N ILE A 429 -2.39 27.60 -2.59
CA ILE A 429 -2.55 29.06 -2.49
C ILE A 429 -3.93 29.43 -1.93
N ALA A 430 -4.99 28.74 -2.37
CA ALA A 430 -6.33 28.97 -1.85
C ALA A 430 -6.50 28.62 -0.34
N ASN A 431 -5.64 27.75 0.20
CA ASN A 431 -5.74 27.16 1.53
C ASN A 431 -4.59 27.53 2.49
N GLY A 432 -3.52 28.21 2.04
CA GLY A 432 -2.38 28.63 2.85
C GLY A 432 -1.09 28.96 2.05
N TYR A 433 -0.46 30.09 2.37
CA TYR A 433 0.67 30.66 1.62
C TYR A 433 1.97 29.82 1.66
N ARG A 434 2.31 29.25 2.82
CA ARG A 434 3.64 28.63 3.05
C ARG A 434 3.79 27.26 2.39
N LYS A 435 2.74 26.43 2.42
CA LYS A 435 2.71 25.14 1.71
C LYS A 435 2.89 25.34 0.20
N ALA A 436 2.28 26.39 -0.35
CA ALA A 436 2.42 26.74 -1.75
C ALA A 436 3.87 27.06 -2.14
N ILE A 437 4.64 27.74 -1.27
CA ILE A 437 6.07 28.01 -1.51
C ILE A 437 6.87 26.72 -1.66
N HIS A 438 6.74 25.78 -0.71
CA HIS A 438 7.45 24.51 -0.81
C HIS A 438 7.07 23.70 -2.05
N GLN A 439 5.77 23.67 -2.39
CA GLN A 439 5.29 22.99 -3.59
C GLN A 439 5.78 23.67 -4.87
N PHE A 440 5.89 24.99 -4.88
CA PHE A 440 6.40 25.76 -6.00
C PHE A 440 7.90 25.52 -6.20
N ASN A 441 8.68 25.57 -5.12
CA ASN A 441 10.10 25.24 -5.14
C ASN A 441 10.34 23.82 -5.68
N LEU A 442 9.50 22.85 -5.28
CA LEU A 442 9.61 21.46 -5.73
C LEU A 442 9.20 21.32 -7.20
N ARG A 443 8.10 21.96 -7.60
CA ARG A 443 7.64 22.01 -9.00
C ARG A 443 8.77 22.42 -9.94
N TRP A 444 9.46 23.51 -9.62
CA TRP A 444 10.53 24.00 -10.47
C TRP A 444 11.78 23.12 -10.44
N SER A 445 12.15 22.59 -9.27
CA SER A 445 13.23 21.61 -9.17
C SER A 445 12.95 20.37 -10.03
N LEU A 446 11.69 19.91 -10.10
CA LEU A 446 11.27 18.82 -10.97
C LEU A 446 11.32 19.21 -12.45
N LYS A 447 10.86 20.41 -12.83
CA LYS A 447 10.95 20.91 -14.21
C LYS A 447 12.40 20.94 -14.69
N GLU A 448 13.32 21.44 -13.87
CA GLU A 448 14.75 21.48 -14.19
C GLU A 448 15.32 20.07 -14.38
N TYR A 449 15.01 19.16 -13.45
CA TYR A 449 15.47 17.77 -13.51
C TYR A 449 15.02 17.02 -14.77
N PHE A 450 13.74 17.09 -15.13
CA PHE A 450 13.21 16.32 -16.27
C PHE A 450 13.51 16.98 -17.62
N LYS A 451 13.53 18.32 -17.70
CA LYS A 451 13.76 19.03 -18.98
C LYS A 451 15.23 19.10 -19.41
N LYS A 452 16.18 18.67 -18.57
CA LYS A 452 17.64 18.67 -18.83
C LYS A 452 18.16 20.01 -19.42
N GLY A 453 17.56 21.13 -19.00
CA GLY A 453 17.92 22.47 -19.47
C GLY A 453 18.84 23.19 -18.49
N ASN A 454 19.67 24.10 -18.99
CA ASN A 454 20.57 24.96 -18.21
C ASN A 454 19.87 26.20 -17.62
N ASP A 455 18.54 26.31 -17.73
CA ASP A 455 17.79 27.47 -17.24
C ASP A 455 17.63 27.39 -15.72
N ASN A 456 18.59 27.96 -15.00
CA ASN A 456 18.53 28.06 -13.54
C ASN A 456 17.47 29.09 -13.12
N MET A 457 16.27 28.59 -12.83
CA MET A 457 15.13 29.41 -12.46
C MET A 457 15.39 30.32 -11.23
N ALA A 458 16.25 29.90 -10.30
CA ALA A 458 16.62 30.75 -9.16
C ALA A 458 17.33 32.04 -9.64
N ASP A 459 18.24 31.91 -10.60
CA ASP A 459 18.96 33.03 -11.21
C ASP A 459 17.99 33.91 -12.01
N THR A 460 17.06 33.29 -12.76
CA THR A 460 16.01 34.01 -13.49
C THR A 460 15.12 34.84 -12.56
N ILE A 461 14.62 34.26 -11.46
CA ILE A 461 13.81 35.02 -10.48
C ILE A 461 14.64 36.13 -9.86
N SER A 462 15.90 35.88 -9.48
CA SER A 462 16.76 36.90 -8.88
C SER A 462 16.97 38.07 -9.84
N SER A 463 17.31 37.79 -11.10
CA SER A 463 17.48 38.80 -12.15
C SER A 463 16.20 39.62 -12.38
N ILE A 464 15.04 38.97 -12.44
CA ILE A 464 13.74 39.65 -12.59
C ILE A 464 13.45 40.54 -11.37
N LYS A 465 13.73 40.03 -10.16
CA LYS A 465 13.53 40.76 -8.91
C LYS A 465 14.39 42.02 -8.86
N ASP A 466 15.67 41.90 -9.22
CA ASP A 466 16.61 43.03 -9.23
C ASP A 466 16.26 44.07 -10.29
N SER A 467 15.89 43.61 -11.49
CA SER A 467 15.36 44.47 -12.56
C SER A 467 14.13 45.24 -12.10
N LEU A 468 13.10 44.54 -11.61
CA LEU A 468 11.87 45.18 -11.14
C LEU A 468 12.12 46.10 -9.95
N ARG A 469 13.00 45.73 -9.01
CA ARG A 469 13.37 46.59 -7.88
C ARG A 469 13.96 47.91 -8.36
N ASN A 470 14.85 47.89 -9.34
CA ASN A 470 15.43 49.12 -9.89
C ASN A 470 14.35 49.98 -10.57
N LYS A 471 13.51 49.37 -11.41
CA LYS A 471 12.44 50.05 -12.14
C LYS A 471 11.40 50.71 -11.24
N ILE A 472 10.93 50.01 -10.21
CA ILE A 472 9.92 50.59 -9.29
C ILE A 472 10.47 51.73 -8.44
N ASN A 473 11.79 51.76 -8.20
CA ASN A 473 12.46 52.82 -7.44
C ASN A 473 12.89 54.01 -8.32
N SER A 474 12.88 53.89 -9.65
CA SER A 474 13.25 54.94 -10.61
C SER A 474 12.34 56.17 -10.52
N GLU A 475 12.92 57.36 -10.64
CA GLU A 475 12.19 58.65 -10.68
C GLU A 475 11.16 58.73 -11.80
N TYR A 476 11.51 58.17 -12.96
CA TYR A 476 10.63 58.08 -14.11
C TYR A 476 10.10 56.65 -14.26
N THR A 477 8.87 56.51 -14.74
CA THR A 477 8.28 55.19 -15.02
C THR A 477 9.04 54.52 -16.16
N ASP A 478 9.76 53.46 -15.83
CA ASP A 478 10.46 52.60 -16.78
C ASP A 478 9.47 51.67 -17.51
N SER A 479 9.97 50.72 -18.30
CA SER A 479 9.20 49.74 -19.06
C SER A 479 9.55 48.31 -18.66
N ILE A 480 8.57 47.42 -18.74
CA ILE A 480 8.81 45.98 -18.64
C ILE A 480 9.43 45.51 -19.95
N THR A 481 10.44 44.64 -19.84
CA THR A 481 11.31 44.27 -20.96
C THR A 481 10.96 42.96 -21.64
N ASN A 482 10.20 42.09 -20.95
CA ASN A 482 9.76 40.79 -21.48
C ASN A 482 8.57 40.23 -20.71
N ASP A 483 7.92 39.22 -21.29
CA ASP A 483 6.72 38.58 -20.74
C ASP A 483 6.95 37.92 -19.38
N THR A 484 8.15 37.37 -19.14
CA THR A 484 8.50 36.72 -17.87
C THR A 484 8.52 37.74 -16.72
N GLU A 485 9.19 38.88 -16.94
CA GLU A 485 9.19 40.02 -16.02
C GLU A 485 7.77 40.58 -15.82
N TYR A 486 6.98 40.66 -16.90
CA TYR A 486 5.58 41.11 -16.86
C TYR A 486 4.71 40.25 -15.94
N TYR A 487 4.69 38.93 -16.17
CA TYR A 487 3.84 38.04 -15.39
C TYR A 487 4.28 37.95 -13.92
N PHE A 488 5.58 38.10 -13.63
CA PHE A 488 6.07 38.23 -12.26
C PHE A 488 5.57 39.54 -11.60
N ALA A 489 5.64 40.67 -12.31
CA ALA A 489 5.13 41.96 -11.85
C ALA A 489 3.63 41.91 -11.55
N VAL A 490 2.84 41.24 -12.41
CA VAL A 490 1.41 40.97 -12.15
C VAL A 490 1.21 40.24 -10.82
N GLY A 491 1.98 39.18 -10.56
CA GLY A 491 1.92 38.44 -9.28
C GLY A 491 2.21 39.32 -8.07
N GLN A 492 3.25 40.15 -8.14
CA GLN A 492 3.63 41.11 -7.08
C GLN A 492 2.51 42.14 -6.84
N MET A 493 1.89 42.65 -7.90
CA MET A 493 0.77 43.59 -7.80
C MET A 493 -0.45 42.95 -7.14
N VAL A 494 -0.81 41.71 -7.53
CA VAL A 494 -1.92 40.97 -6.91
C VAL A 494 -1.66 40.74 -5.42
N SER A 495 -0.44 40.33 -5.06
CA SER A 495 -0.02 40.12 -3.66
C SER A 495 -0.16 41.42 -2.85
N TYR A 496 0.29 42.56 -3.40
CA TYR A 496 0.18 43.86 -2.76
C TYR A 496 -1.29 44.28 -2.56
N LEU A 497 -2.10 44.26 -3.62
CA LEU A 497 -3.51 44.67 -3.53
C LEU A 497 -4.29 43.81 -2.52
N LEU A 498 -4.01 42.51 -2.46
CA LEU A 498 -4.63 41.62 -1.48
C LEU A 498 -4.19 41.88 -0.04
N SER A 499 -2.94 42.30 0.17
CA SER A 499 -2.46 42.67 1.50
C SER A 499 -3.20 43.86 2.11
N LYS A 500 -3.80 44.73 1.27
CA LYS A 500 -4.66 45.88 1.68
C LYS A 500 -6.07 45.48 2.11
N ASN A 501 -6.44 44.22 2.01
CA ASN A 501 -7.74 43.75 2.44
C ASN A 501 -7.85 43.74 3.98
N LYS A 502 -8.62 44.67 4.56
CA LYS A 502 -8.90 44.78 6.01
C LYS A 502 -9.99 43.82 6.53
N GLY A 503 -10.48 42.89 5.70
CA GLY A 503 -11.49 41.92 6.11
C GLY A 503 -10.96 40.96 7.18
N LYS A 504 -11.81 40.60 8.16
CA LYS A 504 -11.47 39.70 9.29
C LYS A 504 -10.90 38.34 8.84
N LYS A 505 -11.25 37.85 7.65
CA LYS A 505 -10.68 36.66 7.02
C LYS A 505 -9.96 37.06 5.73
N LYS A 506 -8.64 36.99 5.70
CA LYS A 506 -7.85 37.15 4.47
C LYS A 506 -8.10 35.94 3.57
N VAL A 507 -9.04 36.06 2.63
CA VAL A 507 -9.43 34.97 1.75
C VAL A 507 -8.45 34.90 0.56
N GLN A 508 -7.49 33.97 0.61
CA GLN A 508 -6.51 33.80 -0.47
C GLN A 508 -7.11 33.33 -1.79
N SER A 509 -8.33 32.76 -1.79
CA SER A 509 -9.06 32.42 -3.02
C SER A 509 -9.33 33.63 -3.93
N LEU A 510 -9.20 34.85 -3.42
CA LEU A 510 -9.27 36.08 -4.22
C LEU A 510 -8.11 36.19 -5.24
N ALA A 511 -7.00 35.47 -5.07
CA ALA A 511 -5.93 35.41 -6.07
C ALA A 511 -6.24 34.45 -7.24
N ASN A 512 -7.18 33.52 -7.08
CA ASN A 512 -7.52 32.49 -8.07
C ASN A 512 -7.85 33.04 -9.47
N PRO A 513 -8.55 34.18 -9.63
CA PRO A 513 -8.86 34.73 -10.94
C PRO A 513 -7.62 35.11 -11.77
N PHE A 514 -6.49 35.39 -11.12
CA PHE A 514 -5.20 35.71 -11.75
C PHE A 514 -4.37 34.46 -11.96
N ILE A 515 -4.24 33.63 -10.91
CA ILE A 515 -3.47 32.38 -10.93
C ILE A 515 -4.02 31.38 -11.96
N ASN A 516 -5.33 31.36 -12.17
CA ASN A 516 -5.99 30.52 -13.17
C ASN A 516 -6.24 31.24 -14.51
N GLY A 517 -5.80 32.50 -14.63
CA GLY A 517 -5.94 33.29 -15.84
C GLY A 517 -5.25 32.61 -17.03
N LYS A 518 -5.89 32.67 -18.20
CA LYS A 518 -5.35 32.17 -19.48
C LYS A 518 -5.33 33.24 -20.58
N ASN A 519 -5.87 34.42 -20.28
CA ASN A 519 -6.01 35.54 -21.20
C ASN A 519 -5.55 36.81 -20.48
N ASN A 520 -4.65 37.56 -21.12
CA ASN A 520 -4.06 38.77 -20.56
C ASN A 520 -5.09 39.89 -20.32
N GLU A 521 -6.00 40.11 -21.27
CA GLU A 521 -7.04 41.14 -21.15
C GLU A 521 -7.90 40.92 -19.90
N VAL A 522 -8.28 39.67 -19.67
CA VAL A 522 -9.04 39.28 -18.47
C VAL A 522 -8.22 39.53 -17.20
N ILE A 523 -6.90 39.31 -17.22
CA ILE A 523 -6.00 39.59 -16.09
C ILE A 523 -5.95 41.11 -15.82
N LYS A 524 -5.75 41.93 -16.84
CA LYS A 524 -5.72 43.40 -16.73
C LYS A 524 -7.04 43.96 -16.23
N GLU A 525 -8.17 43.48 -16.77
CA GLU A 525 -9.50 43.89 -16.31
C GLU A 525 -9.71 43.56 -14.82
N LYS A 526 -9.36 42.34 -14.41
CA LYS A 526 -9.43 41.92 -13.00
C LYS A 526 -8.51 42.75 -12.10
N LEU A 527 -7.31 43.11 -12.56
CA LEU A 527 -6.39 43.97 -11.83
C LEU A 527 -7.01 45.36 -11.60
N ARG A 528 -7.61 45.96 -12.64
CA ARG A 528 -8.32 47.25 -12.52
C ARG A 528 -9.46 47.17 -11.51
N ASN A 529 -10.22 46.07 -11.52
CA ASN A 529 -11.31 45.83 -10.57
C ASN A 529 -10.79 45.65 -9.13
N PHE A 530 -9.66 44.96 -8.94
CA PHE A 530 -9.01 44.82 -7.63
C PHE A 530 -8.49 46.17 -7.12
N TYR A 531 -7.86 46.97 -7.99
CA TYR A 531 -7.42 48.31 -7.64
C TYR A 531 -8.59 49.17 -7.17
N LYS A 532 -9.69 49.23 -7.92
CA LYS A 532 -10.92 49.96 -7.52
C LYS A 532 -11.44 49.53 -6.14
N ARG A 533 -11.28 48.26 -5.80
CA ARG A 533 -11.75 47.69 -4.53
C ARG A 533 -10.84 48.01 -3.34
N TYR A 534 -9.52 48.07 -3.55
CA TYR A 534 -8.52 48.12 -2.47
C TYR A 534 -7.73 49.43 -2.40
N ASN A 535 -7.98 50.38 -3.32
CA ASN A 535 -7.27 51.66 -3.37
C ASN A 535 -7.45 52.55 -2.12
N TYR A 536 -8.45 52.29 -1.27
CA TYR A 536 -8.71 53.06 -0.05
C TYR A 536 -7.57 53.00 0.99
N ASP A 537 -6.64 52.04 0.89
CA ASP A 537 -5.52 51.83 1.82
C ASP A 537 -4.16 51.85 1.11
N ILE A 538 -4.12 52.42 -0.09
CA ILE A 538 -2.89 52.59 -0.87
C ILE A 538 -2.41 54.02 -0.67
N ASP A 539 -1.13 54.18 -0.33
CA ASP A 539 -0.50 55.48 -0.26
C ASP A 539 -0.46 56.10 -1.66
N MET A 540 -1.24 57.16 -1.85
CA MET A 540 -1.32 57.92 -3.10
C MET A 540 0.00 58.63 -3.44
N SER A 541 0.94 58.76 -2.50
CA SER A 541 2.31 59.24 -2.74
C SER A 541 3.31 58.10 -3.00
N GLY A 542 2.88 56.85 -2.88
CA GLY A 542 3.69 55.64 -3.02
C GLY A 542 4.23 55.44 -4.45
N LYS A 543 5.45 55.93 -4.69
CA LYS A 543 6.18 55.86 -5.97
C LYS A 543 6.23 54.46 -6.57
N ARG A 544 6.58 53.47 -5.76
CA ARG A 544 6.77 52.07 -6.21
C ARG A 544 5.49 51.43 -6.74
N PHE A 545 4.36 51.64 -6.04
CA PHE A 545 3.07 51.14 -6.49
C PHE A 545 2.70 51.76 -7.84
N LYS A 546 2.82 53.09 -7.97
CA LYS A 546 2.49 53.79 -9.23
C LYS A 546 3.33 53.30 -10.39
N ASN A 547 4.64 53.20 -10.21
CA ASN A 547 5.55 52.70 -11.24
C ASN A 547 5.19 51.27 -11.65
N LEU A 548 5.02 50.36 -10.69
CA LEU A 548 4.68 48.96 -10.99
C LEU A 548 3.33 48.84 -11.71
N TYR A 549 2.32 49.58 -11.25
CA TYR A 549 0.99 49.54 -11.84
C TYR A 549 0.96 50.13 -13.26
N ALA A 550 1.64 51.25 -13.49
CA ALA A 550 1.75 51.87 -14.80
C ALA A 550 2.49 50.98 -15.81
N MET A 551 3.59 50.35 -15.39
CA MET A 551 4.33 49.37 -16.20
C MET A 551 3.46 48.18 -16.61
N ILE A 552 2.70 47.60 -15.68
CA ILE A 552 1.80 46.48 -15.98
C ILE A 552 0.69 46.88 -16.97
N LEU A 553 0.12 48.07 -16.83
CA LEU A 553 -0.97 48.51 -17.70
C LEU A 553 -0.51 48.85 -19.12
N SER A 554 0.76 49.23 -19.29
CA SER A 554 1.33 49.66 -20.57
C SER A 554 1.98 48.53 -21.38
N TYR A 555 2.34 47.42 -20.74
CA TYR A 555 2.97 46.29 -21.42
C TYR A 555 1.94 45.34 -22.05
N GLU A 556 2.13 44.94 -23.30
CA GLU A 556 1.34 43.88 -23.95
C GLU A 556 2.21 42.63 -24.17
N PRO A 557 1.86 41.47 -23.58
CA PRO A 557 2.61 40.24 -23.76
C PRO A 557 2.31 39.58 -25.10
N ASP A 558 3.34 39.02 -25.73
CA ASP A 558 3.25 38.30 -27.01
C ASP A 558 3.02 36.79 -26.82
N SER A 559 3.31 36.26 -25.64
CA SER A 559 3.21 34.84 -25.31
C SER A 559 1.92 34.48 -24.56
N LYS A 560 1.71 33.17 -24.39
CA LYS A 560 0.63 32.65 -23.54
C LYS A 560 0.92 33.02 -22.08
N VAL A 561 -0.14 33.21 -21.31
CA VAL A 561 -0.05 33.52 -19.88
C VAL A 561 0.86 32.55 -19.14
N ASP A 562 1.96 33.08 -18.59
CA ASP A 562 2.86 32.34 -17.73
C ASP A 562 2.33 32.32 -16.29
N GLN A 563 1.57 31.26 -15.99
CA GLN A 563 1.02 31.03 -14.66
C GLN A 563 2.11 30.76 -13.62
N ASP A 564 3.25 30.18 -14.01
CA ASP A 564 4.33 29.93 -13.08
C ASP A 564 4.96 31.25 -12.62
N MET A 565 5.15 32.24 -13.51
CA MET A 565 5.64 33.58 -13.13
C MET A 565 4.65 34.37 -12.30
N ILE A 566 3.34 34.33 -12.61
CA ILE A 566 2.32 34.97 -11.77
C ILE A 566 2.37 34.40 -10.35
N ILE A 567 2.45 33.07 -10.23
CA ILE A 567 2.57 32.40 -8.93
C ILE A 567 3.88 32.79 -8.24
N ALA A 568 5.00 32.82 -8.97
CA ALA A 568 6.30 33.23 -8.44
C ALA A 568 6.24 34.62 -7.82
N GLY A 569 5.77 35.61 -8.59
CA GLY A 569 5.61 36.98 -8.14
C GLY A 569 4.64 37.11 -6.97
N TYR A 570 3.57 36.31 -6.95
CA TYR A 570 2.60 36.32 -5.86
C TYR A 570 3.14 35.73 -4.55
N LEU A 571 3.93 34.65 -4.62
CA LEU A 571 4.50 33.95 -3.46
C LEU A 571 5.80 34.57 -2.92
N HIS A 572 6.46 35.41 -3.70
CA HIS A 572 7.69 36.08 -3.28
C HIS A 572 7.38 37.24 -2.31
N SER A 573 8.36 37.60 -1.47
CA SER A 573 8.34 38.86 -0.71
C SER A 573 7.99 40.03 -1.62
N ASN A 574 7.09 40.91 -1.18
CA ASN A 574 6.58 41.98 -2.04
C ASN A 574 7.57 43.15 -2.12
N LEU A 575 8.00 43.50 -3.32
CA LEU A 575 8.96 44.57 -3.58
C LEU A 575 8.44 45.97 -3.20
N ILE A 576 7.12 46.15 -3.14
CA ILE A 576 6.54 47.44 -2.74
C ILE A 576 6.84 47.74 -1.25
N TYR A 577 7.00 46.70 -0.41
CA TYR A 577 7.23 46.83 1.03
C TYR A 577 8.71 46.93 1.44
N GLU A 578 9.67 46.71 0.54
CA GLU A 578 11.10 46.77 0.91
C GLU A 578 11.47 48.17 1.47
N SER A 579 12.25 48.28 2.55
CA SER A 579 12.67 49.61 3.02
C SER A 579 13.79 50.17 2.11
N ASN A 580 13.85 51.50 1.92
CA ASN A 580 14.99 52.14 1.24
C ASN A 580 16.23 52.26 2.15
N LYS A 581 16.13 51.83 3.40
CA LYS A 581 17.23 51.92 4.38
C LYS A 581 18.05 50.63 4.31
N LYS A 582 19.33 50.75 3.94
CA LYS A 582 20.31 49.68 4.23
C LYS A 582 20.34 49.49 5.75
N GLY A 583 19.86 48.35 6.22
CA GLY A 583 19.82 47.97 7.62
C GLY A 583 18.59 48.52 8.34
N ASP A 584 17.53 47.73 8.37
CA ASP A 584 16.78 47.41 9.59
C ASP A 584 15.68 46.42 9.23
N VAL A 585 15.73 45.24 9.86
CA VAL A 585 14.72 44.19 9.78
C VAL A 585 13.46 44.73 10.44
N VAL A 586 12.44 45.04 9.64
CA VAL A 586 11.09 45.33 10.14
C VAL A 586 10.28 44.05 10.03
N ASN A 587 9.88 43.53 11.19
CA ASN A 587 8.98 42.40 11.32
C ASN A 587 7.60 42.76 10.74
N GLU A 588 7.13 41.97 9.76
CA GLU A 588 5.71 41.82 9.40
C GLU A 588 5.30 40.34 9.40
#